data_AF-A0A3P8V5L7-F1
#
_entry.id   AF-A0A3P8V5L7-F1
#
_cell.length_a   1.000
_cell.length_b   1.000
_cell.length_c   1.000
_cell.angle_alpha   90.00
_cell.angle_beta   90.00
_cell.angle_gamma   90.00
#
_symmetry.space_group_name_H-M   'P 1'
#
loop_
_entity.id
_entity.type
_entity.pdbx_description
1 polymer ?
#
loop_
_entity_poly.entity_id
_entity_poly.type
_entity_poly.pdbx_seq_one_letter_code
_entity_poly.pdbx_strand_id
1 'polypeptide(L)'
;MFILLHFNQQEEVEVESLLRGTQLSSSILLHALTPLINEGAPLSCSQPEDPIKGVLRLNQNILSQSQDGTPACLRLLPKQTYLNVDEDAAGTLEKKRNYIYCLIVHIMKREKEMHIDNLVFKVLDSCQKRDAVRHLGGNIGGFSCSTADVLSCIMHVISKGCVRRPVHASEGPGPVLLQPHRYKEKLECKRAPR
;
A
#
# COMPACT_ATOMS: atom_id res chain seq x y z
N MET A 1 1.21 1.40 -25.65
CA MET A 1 1.97 0.88 -26.82
C MET A 1 1.47 -0.50 -27.22
N PHE A 2 1.61 -1.53 -26.38
CA PHE A 2 1.15 -2.91 -26.68
C PHE A 2 -0.25 -2.97 -27.31
N ILE A 3 -1.25 -2.33 -26.68
CA ILE A 3 -2.64 -2.28 -27.18
C ILE A 3 -2.73 -1.69 -28.58
N LEU A 4 -1.98 -0.61 -28.87
CA LEU A 4 -2.00 0.05 -30.17
C LEU A 4 -1.38 -0.82 -31.27
N LEU A 5 -0.40 -1.67 -30.94
CA LEU A 5 0.27 -2.54 -31.92
C LEU A 5 -0.66 -3.62 -32.49
N HIS A 6 -1.73 -4.02 -31.77
CA HIS A 6 -2.72 -4.95 -32.31
C HIS A 6 -3.41 -4.41 -33.58
N PHE A 7 -3.55 -3.09 -33.69
CA PHE A 7 -4.16 -2.45 -34.85
C PHE A 7 -3.30 -2.45 -36.11
N ASN A 8 -2.06 -2.96 -36.03
CA ASN A 8 -1.24 -3.20 -37.21
C ASN A 8 -1.72 -4.44 -38.01
N GLN A 9 -2.51 -5.32 -37.40
CA GLN A 9 -2.95 -6.59 -38.00
C GLN A 9 -4.49 -6.75 -38.01
N GLN A 10 -5.20 -6.04 -37.14
CA GLN A 10 -6.65 -6.18 -36.96
C GLN A 10 -7.29 -4.79 -36.88
N GLU A 11 -8.49 -4.64 -37.45
CA GLU A 11 -9.23 -3.37 -37.36
C GLU A 11 -9.97 -3.22 -36.03
N GLU A 12 -10.31 -4.35 -35.40
CA GLU A 12 -11.08 -4.44 -34.18
C GLU A 12 -10.36 -5.32 -33.16
N VAL A 13 -10.34 -4.87 -31.90
CA VAL A 13 -9.68 -5.61 -30.82
C VAL A 13 -10.61 -5.69 -29.62
N GLU A 14 -11.01 -6.92 -29.26
CA GLU A 14 -11.78 -7.18 -28.05
C GLU A 14 -10.93 -7.01 -26.78
N VAL A 15 -11.45 -6.28 -25.80
CA VAL A 15 -10.71 -6.03 -24.55
C VAL A 15 -10.54 -7.30 -23.72
N GLU A 16 -11.51 -8.22 -23.74
CA GLU A 16 -11.36 -9.53 -23.08
C GLU A 16 -10.23 -10.38 -23.67
N SER A 17 -10.01 -10.27 -24.98
CA SER A 17 -8.91 -10.97 -25.66
C SER A 17 -7.55 -10.39 -25.25
N LEU A 18 -7.46 -9.07 -25.03
CA LEU A 18 -6.28 -8.45 -24.44
C LEU A 18 -6.03 -8.91 -23.01
N LEU A 19 -7.07 -9.06 -22.18
CA LEU A 19 -6.92 -9.58 -20.81
C LEU A 19 -6.34 -11.00 -20.81
N ARG A 20 -6.90 -11.88 -21.64
CA ARG A 20 -6.43 -13.26 -21.77
C ARG A 20 -4.98 -13.34 -22.26
N GLY A 21 -4.59 -12.47 -23.20
CA GLY A 21 -3.26 -12.46 -23.78
C GLY A 21 -2.16 -11.81 -22.93
N THR A 22 -2.51 -10.82 -22.11
CA THR A 22 -1.51 -10.01 -21.36
C THR A 22 -1.24 -10.50 -19.94
N GLN A 23 -2.11 -11.36 -19.39
CA GLN A 23 -2.08 -11.77 -17.97
C GLN A 23 -2.10 -10.58 -16.99
N LEU A 24 -2.53 -9.40 -17.44
CA LEU A 24 -2.70 -8.23 -16.60
C LEU A 24 -4.04 -8.32 -15.84
N SER A 25 -4.11 -7.70 -14.67
CA SER A 25 -5.40 -7.52 -14.00
C SER A 25 -6.29 -6.57 -14.80
N SER A 26 -7.61 -6.75 -14.70
CA SER A 26 -8.59 -5.88 -15.35
C SER A 26 -8.40 -4.41 -14.99
N SER A 27 -8.00 -4.11 -13.75
CA SER A 27 -7.71 -2.76 -13.29
C SER A 27 -6.52 -2.13 -14.04
N ILE A 28 -5.43 -2.86 -14.22
CA ILE A 28 -4.23 -2.37 -14.92
C ILE A 28 -4.55 -2.12 -16.38
N LEU A 29 -5.27 -3.05 -17.02
CA LEU A 29 -5.64 -2.88 -18.42
C LEU A 29 -6.57 -1.68 -18.59
N LEU A 30 -7.58 -1.52 -17.72
CA LEU A 30 -8.50 -0.39 -17.78
C LEU A 30 -7.75 0.94 -17.62
N HIS A 31 -6.81 1.04 -16.68
CA HIS A 31 -5.96 2.22 -16.51
C HIS A 31 -5.11 2.53 -17.75
N ALA A 32 -4.60 1.50 -18.42
CA ALA A 32 -3.87 1.66 -19.68
C ALA A 32 -4.79 2.07 -20.84
N LEU A 33 -6.07 1.67 -20.81
CA LEU A 33 -7.07 1.99 -21.82
C LEU A 33 -7.64 3.40 -21.68
N THR A 34 -7.84 3.91 -20.46
CA THR A 34 -8.41 5.25 -20.23
C THR A 34 -7.81 6.35 -21.10
N PRO A 35 -6.46 6.56 -21.15
CA PRO A 35 -5.89 7.60 -22.01
C PRO A 35 -6.06 7.32 -23.51
N LEU A 36 -6.41 6.09 -23.92
CA LEU A 36 -6.59 5.70 -25.30
C LEU A 36 -8.04 5.84 -25.80
N ILE A 37 -9.03 5.79 -24.90
CA ILE A 37 -10.47 5.76 -25.26
C ILE A 37 -11.26 7.02 -24.84
N ASN A 38 -10.63 7.94 -24.08
CA ASN A 38 -11.25 9.20 -23.68
C ASN A 38 -11.59 10.09 -24.89
N GLU A 39 -12.32 11.18 -24.65
CA GLU A 39 -12.64 12.15 -25.70
C GLU A 39 -11.36 12.69 -26.39
N GLY A 40 -11.35 12.67 -27.73
CA GLY A 40 -10.19 13.08 -28.53
C GLY A 40 -9.01 12.09 -28.53
N ALA A 41 -9.19 10.90 -27.97
CA ALA A 41 -8.16 9.87 -27.91
C ALA A 41 -8.10 9.01 -29.20
N PRO A 42 -7.02 8.24 -29.42
CA PRO A 42 -6.78 7.54 -30.69
C PRO A 42 -7.71 6.35 -30.93
N LEU A 43 -8.34 5.81 -29.89
CA LEU A 43 -9.25 4.66 -30.00
C LEU A 43 -10.68 5.07 -29.64
N SER A 44 -11.65 4.46 -30.30
CA SER A 44 -13.04 4.43 -29.88
C SER A 44 -13.36 3.09 -29.23
N CYS A 45 -14.27 3.09 -28.25
CA CYS A 45 -14.75 1.89 -27.58
C CYS A 45 -16.24 1.75 -27.82
N SER A 46 -16.70 0.55 -28.21
CA SER A 46 -18.12 0.27 -28.41
C SER A 46 -18.94 0.34 -27.12
N GLN A 47 -18.30 0.13 -25.96
CA GLN A 47 -18.94 0.15 -24.64
C GLN A 47 -18.13 1.04 -23.68
N PRO A 48 -18.30 2.38 -23.72
CA PRO A 48 -17.54 3.30 -22.87
C PRO A 48 -17.80 3.12 -21.38
N GLU A 49 -19.02 2.74 -21.00
CA GLU A 49 -19.44 2.53 -19.60
C GLU A 49 -18.85 1.25 -18.98
N ASP A 50 -18.54 0.24 -19.80
CA ASP A 50 -17.87 -1.01 -19.39
C ASP A 50 -16.84 -1.42 -20.46
N PRO A 51 -15.67 -0.74 -20.51
CA PRO A 51 -14.69 -0.97 -21.56
C PRO A 51 -14.15 -2.41 -21.58
N ILE A 52 -14.28 -3.16 -20.48
CA ILE A 52 -13.80 -4.54 -20.39
C ILE A 52 -14.54 -5.46 -21.35
N LYS A 53 -15.84 -5.24 -21.55
CA LYS A 53 -16.67 -6.00 -22.51
C LYS A 53 -16.72 -5.34 -23.89
N GLY A 54 -16.04 -4.22 -24.04
CA GLY A 54 -16.01 -3.43 -25.26
C GLY A 54 -15.08 -3.99 -26.33
N VAL A 55 -15.30 -3.47 -27.54
CA VAL A 55 -14.41 -3.64 -28.70
C VAL A 55 -13.77 -2.30 -29.00
N LEU A 56 -12.45 -2.30 -29.16
CA LEU A 56 -11.65 -1.13 -29.48
C LEU A 56 -11.48 -1.01 -31.00
N ARG A 57 -11.57 0.22 -31.52
CA ARG A 57 -11.34 0.54 -32.93
C ARG A 57 -10.52 1.83 -33.06
N LEU A 58 -9.86 2.03 -34.20
CA LEU A 58 -9.21 3.32 -34.48
C LEU A 58 -10.25 4.43 -34.62
N ASN A 59 -9.98 5.58 -34.01
CA ASN A 59 -10.86 6.73 -34.06
C ASN A 59 -10.74 7.44 -35.41
N GLN A 60 -11.73 7.22 -36.29
CA GLN A 60 -11.76 7.77 -37.64
C GLN A 60 -11.76 9.31 -37.67
N ASN A 61 -12.31 9.97 -36.64
CA ASN A 61 -12.32 11.43 -36.57
C ASN A 61 -10.90 12.00 -36.45
N ILE A 62 -10.03 11.32 -35.69
CA ILE A 62 -8.62 11.70 -35.53
C ILE A 62 -7.82 11.36 -36.78
N LEU A 63 -8.10 10.22 -37.41
CA LEU A 63 -7.44 9.83 -38.66
C LEU A 63 -7.71 10.83 -39.77
N SER A 64 -8.97 11.27 -39.93
CA SER A 64 -9.36 12.27 -40.92
C SER A 64 -8.67 13.63 -40.70
N GLN A 65 -8.49 14.06 -39.45
CA GLN A 65 -7.76 15.29 -39.12
C GLN A 65 -6.28 15.22 -39.51
N SER A 66 -5.67 14.02 -39.46
CA SER A 66 -4.28 13.85 -39.89
C SER A 66 -4.09 13.86 -41.41
N GLN A 67 -5.12 13.51 -42.18
CA GLN A 67 -5.08 13.54 -43.65
C GLN A 67 -5.11 14.96 -44.22
N ASP A 68 -5.59 15.94 -43.45
CA ASP A 68 -5.68 17.35 -43.85
C ASP A 68 -4.32 18.09 -43.79
N GLY A 69 -3.22 17.35 -43.89
CA GLY A 69 -1.85 17.87 -44.01
C GLY A 69 -1.20 18.38 -42.73
N THR A 70 -1.93 18.46 -41.62
CA THR A 70 -1.37 18.85 -40.32
C THR A 70 -1.08 17.61 -39.47
N PRO A 71 0.18 17.32 -39.13
CA PRO A 71 0.50 16.18 -38.27
C PRO A 71 -0.09 16.39 -36.87
N ALA A 72 -1.13 15.62 -36.54
CA ALA A 72 -1.70 15.59 -35.20
C ALA A 72 -0.79 14.76 -34.27
N CYS A 73 -0.21 15.41 -33.25
CA CYS A 73 0.58 14.72 -32.22
C CYS A 73 -0.27 14.58 -30.95
N LEU A 74 -0.55 13.34 -30.55
CA LEU A 74 -1.27 13.04 -29.31
C LEU A 74 -0.30 12.69 -28.19
N ARG A 75 -0.33 13.46 -27.10
CA ARG A 75 0.46 13.19 -25.90
C ARG A 75 -0.31 12.30 -24.95
N LEU A 76 -0.15 10.98 -25.11
CA LEU A 76 -0.82 9.94 -24.31
C LEU A 76 -0.10 9.64 -22.99
N LEU A 77 0.59 10.62 -22.40
CA LEU A 77 1.31 10.37 -21.16
C LEU A 77 0.29 10.02 -20.07
N PRO A 78 0.33 8.79 -19.52
CA PRO A 78 -0.50 8.49 -18.37
C PRO A 78 -0.13 9.47 -17.26
N LYS A 79 -1.13 10.03 -16.59
CA LYS A 79 -0.89 10.65 -15.29
C LYS A 79 -0.16 9.60 -14.46
N GLN A 80 0.94 9.97 -13.80
CA GLN A 80 1.74 9.08 -12.96
C GLN A 80 0.89 8.59 -11.77
N THR A 81 -0.01 7.66 -12.03
CA THR A 81 -0.68 6.86 -11.04
C THR A 81 0.12 5.58 -10.99
N TYR A 82 1.05 5.49 -10.04
CA TYR A 82 1.27 4.21 -9.39
C TYR A 82 -0.14 3.70 -9.10
N LEU A 83 -0.55 2.60 -9.75
CA LEU A 83 -1.81 1.91 -9.47
C LEU A 83 -2.00 1.97 -7.97
N ASN A 84 -3.00 2.70 -7.49
CA ASN A 84 -3.14 3.04 -6.07
C ASN A 84 -2.95 1.77 -5.24
N VAL A 85 -1.74 1.56 -4.71
CA VAL A 85 -1.45 0.49 -3.78
C VAL A 85 -1.98 1.01 -2.46
N ASP A 86 -3.32 1.05 -2.36
CA ASP A 86 -4.09 1.68 -1.29
C ASP A 86 -3.62 3.10 -0.94
N GLU A 87 -4.43 4.13 -1.20
CA GLU A 87 -4.12 5.50 -0.75
C GLU A 87 -3.81 5.60 0.77
N ASP A 88 -4.09 4.56 1.57
CA ASP A 88 -3.75 4.46 2.98
C ASP A 88 -2.83 3.26 3.32
N ALA A 89 -2.08 2.64 2.40
CA ALA A 89 -1.18 1.54 2.76
C ALA A 89 -0.04 2.01 3.67
N ALA A 90 0.61 3.12 3.29
CA ALA A 90 1.63 3.76 4.11
C ALA A 90 1.07 4.27 5.45
N GLY A 91 -0.12 4.86 5.44
CA GLY A 91 -0.78 5.35 6.65
C GLY A 91 -1.29 4.22 7.56
N THR A 92 -1.75 3.10 6.99
CA THR A 92 -2.13 1.88 7.73
C THR A 92 -0.91 1.24 8.38
N LEU A 93 0.22 1.16 7.67
CA LEU A 93 1.48 0.68 8.23
C LEU A 93 2.00 1.61 9.34
N GLU A 94 1.84 2.92 9.18
CA GLU A 94 2.19 3.89 10.22
C GLU A 94 1.29 3.78 11.47
N LYS A 95 -0.04 3.69 11.28
CA LYS A 95 -0.99 3.44 12.38
C LYS A 95 -0.65 2.14 13.11
N LYS A 96 -0.27 1.09 12.37
CA LYS A 96 0.18 -0.19 12.91
C LYS A 96 1.43 -0.02 13.79
N ARG A 97 2.46 0.63 13.26
CA ARG A 97 3.71 0.90 13.96
C ARG A 97 3.49 1.74 15.23
N ASN A 98 2.67 2.79 15.14
CA ASN A 98 2.33 3.64 16.28
C ASN A 98 1.62 2.87 17.40
N TYR A 99 0.73 1.94 17.05
CA TYR A 99 0.08 1.08 18.04
C TYR A 99 1.09 0.19 18.78
N ILE A 100 2.03 -0.44 18.05
CA ILE A 100 3.08 -1.27 18.65
C ILE A 100 3.95 -0.44 19.60
N TYR A 101 4.35 0.78 19.21
CA TYR A 101 5.09 1.69 20.09
C TYR A 101 4.35 2.00 21.38
N CYS A 102 3.08 2.39 21.29
CA CYS A 102 2.33 2.75 22.48
C CYS A 102 2.06 1.50 23.36
N LEU A 103 1.92 0.29 22.79
CA LEU A 103 1.85 -0.98 23.54
C LEU A 103 3.14 -1.30 24.31
N ILE A 104 4.29 -1.23 23.63
CA ILE A 104 5.61 -1.48 24.25
C ILE A 104 5.79 -0.60 25.47
N VAL A 105 5.53 0.70 25.32
CA VAL A 105 5.64 1.67 26.41
C VAL A 105 4.63 1.36 27.51
N HIS A 106 3.38 1.04 27.16
CA HIS A 106 2.35 0.75 28.15
C HIS A 106 2.71 -0.44 29.04
N ILE A 107 3.22 -1.53 28.44
CA ILE A 107 3.70 -2.71 29.16
C ILE A 107 4.90 -2.33 30.03
N MET A 108 5.89 -1.64 29.46
CA MET A 108 7.09 -1.22 30.18
C MET A 108 6.82 -0.25 31.34
N LYS A 109 5.75 0.57 31.26
CA LYS A 109 5.30 1.44 32.37
C LYS A 109 4.75 0.66 33.56
N ARG A 110 4.11 -0.47 33.32
CA ARG A 110 3.55 -1.31 34.39
C ARG A 110 4.62 -2.17 35.05
N GLU A 111 5.45 -2.78 34.21
CA GLU A 111 6.35 -3.86 34.63
C GLU A 111 7.73 -3.33 35.02
N LYS A 112 8.10 -2.13 34.56
CA LYS A 112 9.35 -1.38 34.82
C LYS A 112 10.63 -2.05 34.28
N GLU A 113 10.70 -3.37 34.34
CA GLU A 113 11.77 -4.21 33.81
C GLU A 113 11.17 -5.48 33.20
N MET A 114 11.63 -5.88 32.01
CA MET A 114 11.15 -7.09 31.35
C MET A 114 12.20 -7.66 30.39
N HIS A 115 12.28 -8.99 30.31
CA HIS A 115 13.07 -9.66 29.27
C HIS A 115 12.53 -9.36 27.87
N ILE A 116 13.40 -9.24 26.86
CA ILE A 116 12.99 -8.92 25.48
C ILE A 116 11.95 -9.93 24.99
N ASP A 117 12.19 -11.23 25.18
CA ASP A 117 11.27 -12.27 24.70
C ASP A 117 9.90 -12.20 25.37
N ASN A 118 9.85 -11.89 26.66
CA ASN A 118 8.58 -11.73 27.39
C ASN A 118 7.81 -10.48 26.93
N LEU A 119 8.53 -9.40 26.59
CA LEU A 119 7.94 -8.20 26.00
C LEU A 119 7.41 -8.48 24.60
N VAL A 120 8.18 -9.18 23.77
CA VAL A 120 7.76 -9.61 22.43
C VAL A 120 6.49 -10.46 22.52
N PHE A 121 6.47 -11.45 23.42
CA PHE A 121 5.31 -12.31 23.64
C PHE A 121 4.06 -11.51 24.04
N LYS A 122 4.16 -10.62 25.03
CA LYS A 122 3.02 -9.79 25.49
C LYS A 122 2.51 -8.84 24.40
N VAL A 123 3.40 -8.28 23.58
CA VAL A 123 3.03 -7.40 22.47
C VAL A 123 2.29 -8.19 21.39
N LEU A 124 2.81 -9.36 20.99
CA LEU A 124 2.17 -10.23 19.98
C LEU A 124 0.78 -10.69 20.44
N ASP A 125 0.66 -11.17 21.68
CA ASP A 125 -0.62 -11.58 22.27
C ASP A 125 -1.64 -10.42 22.28
N SER A 126 -1.20 -9.21 22.63
CA SER A 126 -2.07 -8.01 22.61
C SER A 126 -2.49 -7.61 21.20
N CYS A 127 -1.61 -7.77 20.21
CA CYS A 127 -1.91 -7.50 18.80
C CYS A 127 -2.94 -8.50 18.26
N GLN A 128 -2.75 -9.80 18.52
CA GLN A 128 -3.67 -10.85 18.08
C GLN A 128 -5.07 -10.70 18.68
N LYS A 129 -5.17 -10.31 19.95
CA LYS A 129 -6.47 -10.03 20.59
C LYS A 129 -7.20 -8.87 19.92
N ARG A 130 -6.48 -7.82 19.50
CA ARG A 130 -7.06 -6.69 18.77
C ARG A 130 -7.56 -7.11 17.38
N ASP A 131 -6.85 -8.03 16.72
CA ASP A 131 -7.29 -8.59 15.44
C ASP A 131 -8.56 -9.39 15.54
N ALA A 132 -8.63 -10.30 16.51
CA ALA A 132 -9.84 -11.10 16.72
C ALA A 132 -11.09 -10.22 16.89
N VAL A 133 -10.96 -9.10 17.61
CA VAL A 133 -12.05 -8.13 17.79
C VAL A 133 -12.39 -7.38 16.49
N ARG A 134 -11.40 -7.05 15.66
CA ARG A 134 -11.61 -6.32 14.40
C ARG A 134 -12.16 -7.20 13.27
N HIS A 135 -11.80 -8.48 13.25
CA HIS A 135 -12.33 -9.46 12.31
C HIS A 135 -13.84 -9.70 12.48
N LEU A 136 -14.37 -9.53 13.70
CA LEU A 136 -15.83 -9.56 13.96
C LEU A 136 -16.55 -8.30 13.44
N GLY A 137 -15.81 -7.22 13.13
CA GLY A 137 -16.34 -5.91 12.70
C GLY A 137 -16.22 -5.61 11.20
N GLY A 138 -15.91 -6.60 10.35
CA GLY A 138 -15.99 -6.47 8.89
C GLY A 138 -14.83 -5.76 8.17
N ASN A 139 -13.75 -5.38 8.86
CA ASN A 139 -12.58 -4.78 8.22
C ASN A 139 -11.57 -5.86 7.77
N ILE A 140 -11.40 -6.03 6.45
CA ILE A 140 -10.56 -7.05 5.79
C ILE A 140 -9.04 -6.75 5.88
N GLY A 141 -8.64 -5.64 6.52
CA GLY A 141 -7.24 -5.31 6.79
C GLY A 141 -6.78 -5.78 8.17
N GLY A 142 -6.53 -7.08 8.33
CA GLY A 142 -6.00 -7.67 9.57
C GLY A 142 -4.64 -7.12 9.97
N PHE A 143 -4.40 -6.94 11.27
CA PHE A 143 -3.15 -6.48 11.88
C PHE A 143 -2.17 -7.66 12.03
N SER A 144 -1.58 -8.19 10.95
CA SER A 144 -0.58 -9.27 11.10
C SER A 144 0.73 -8.77 11.74
N CYS A 145 0.89 -8.87 13.06
CA CYS A 145 2.11 -8.46 13.76
C CYS A 145 3.12 -9.62 13.78
N SER A 146 4.27 -9.47 13.11
CA SER A 146 5.34 -10.45 13.17
C SER A 146 6.31 -10.17 14.31
N THR A 147 7.06 -11.20 14.74
CA THR A 147 8.17 -11.03 15.69
C THR A 147 9.18 -9.98 15.21
N ALA A 148 9.48 -9.97 13.90
CA ALA A 148 10.38 -8.99 13.28
C ALA A 148 9.85 -7.55 13.41
N ASP A 149 8.55 -7.33 13.20
CA ASP A 149 7.93 -6.01 13.36
C ASP A 149 8.07 -5.50 14.80
N VAL A 150 7.81 -6.38 15.78
CA VAL A 150 7.89 -6.05 17.21
C VAL A 150 9.33 -5.75 17.62
N LEU A 151 10.29 -6.59 17.23
CA LEU A 151 11.71 -6.39 17.54
C LEU A 151 12.24 -5.09 16.92
N SER A 152 11.87 -4.80 15.67
CA SER A 152 12.19 -3.52 15.02
C SER A 152 11.64 -2.34 15.81
N CYS A 153 10.39 -2.45 16.30
CA CYS A 153 9.81 -1.41 17.14
C CYS A 153 10.50 -1.27 18.50
N ILE A 154 10.87 -2.37 19.16
CA ILE A 154 11.62 -2.36 20.42
C ILE A 154 12.98 -1.68 20.22
N MET A 155 13.71 -2.03 19.16
CA MET A 155 14.98 -1.39 18.82
C MET A 155 14.82 0.11 18.61
N HIS A 156 13.75 0.54 17.93
CA HIS A 156 13.45 1.95 17.74
C HIS A 156 13.17 2.69 19.06
N VAL A 157 12.37 2.11 19.96
CA VAL A 157 12.07 2.72 21.26
C VAL A 157 13.32 2.78 22.15
N ILE A 158 14.23 1.81 22.03
CA ILE A 158 15.55 1.82 22.68
C ILE A 158 16.42 2.95 22.12
N SER A 159 16.51 3.10 20.79
CA SER A 159 17.35 4.13 20.15
C SER A 159 16.86 5.55 20.46
N LYS A 160 15.55 5.73 20.66
CA LYS A 160 14.96 6.99 21.14
C LYS A 160 15.22 7.28 22.62
N GLY A 161 15.75 6.30 23.36
CA GLY A 161 16.07 6.42 24.78
C GLY A 161 14.84 6.41 25.70
N CYS A 162 13.70 5.92 25.22
CA CYS A 162 12.52 5.69 26.04
C CYS A 162 12.68 4.42 26.88
N VAL A 163 13.58 3.55 26.46
CA VAL A 163 13.87 2.25 27.05
C VAL A 163 15.39 2.00 26.92
N ARG A 164 16.01 1.31 27.88
CA ARG A 164 17.45 0.99 27.90
C ARG A 164 17.69 -0.50 28.09
N ARG A 165 18.80 -0.98 27.55
CA ARG A 165 19.42 -2.23 28.01
C ARG A 165 20.49 -1.87 29.05
N PRO A 166 20.52 -2.52 30.22
CA PRO A 166 21.62 -2.35 31.17
C PRO A 166 22.91 -2.90 30.56
N VAL A 167 24.03 -2.20 30.81
CA VAL A 167 25.35 -2.47 30.19
C VAL A 167 26.02 -3.75 30.76
N HIS A 168 25.45 -4.36 31.80
CA HIS A 168 25.94 -5.61 32.37
C HIS A 168 25.14 -6.81 31.85
N ALA A 169 25.28 -7.10 30.56
CA ALA A 169 24.91 -8.38 29.97
C ALA A 169 25.76 -8.59 28.71
N SER A 170 27.05 -8.83 28.94
CA SER A 170 27.85 -9.63 28.01
C SER A 170 27.17 -11.00 27.95
N GLU A 171 26.70 -11.39 26.75
CA GLU A 171 26.07 -12.68 26.41
C GLU A 171 24.55 -12.79 26.66
N GLY A 172 23.75 -12.35 25.68
CA GLY A 172 22.33 -12.71 25.54
C GLY A 172 21.36 -11.52 25.35
N PRO A 173 20.09 -11.76 24.96
CA PRO A 173 19.05 -10.74 24.86
C PRO A 173 18.63 -10.23 26.26
N GLY A 174 19.50 -9.46 26.91
CA GLY A 174 19.30 -8.96 28.27
C GLY A 174 18.05 -8.11 28.49
N PRO A 175 17.67 -7.86 29.77
CA PRO A 175 16.44 -7.20 30.14
C PRO A 175 16.38 -5.75 29.65
N VAL A 176 15.17 -5.25 29.60
CA VAL A 176 14.80 -3.96 29.04
C VAL A 176 14.21 -3.11 30.17
N LEU A 177 14.73 -1.90 30.38
CA LEU A 177 14.36 -0.99 31.47
C LEU A 177 13.71 0.29 30.93
N LEU A 178 12.62 0.75 31.53
CA LEU A 178 11.96 2.00 31.13
C LEU A 178 12.78 3.23 31.60
N GLN A 179 12.89 4.26 30.74
CA GLN A 179 13.47 5.57 31.09
C GLN A 179 12.35 6.62 31.27
N PRO A 180 12.01 7.04 32.51
CA PRO A 180 10.83 7.87 32.77
C PRO A 180 10.87 9.29 32.17
N HIS A 181 12.05 9.88 31.99
CA HIS A 181 12.20 11.31 31.68
C HIS A 181 12.20 11.69 30.18
N ARG A 182 12.07 10.74 29.24
CA ARG A 182 12.17 11.03 27.79
C ARG A 182 10.95 10.64 26.95
N TYR A 183 9.88 10.18 27.58
CA TYR A 183 8.70 9.66 26.86
C TYR A 183 7.84 10.74 26.20
N LYS A 184 7.73 11.94 26.79
CA LYS A 184 6.82 12.98 26.28
C LYS A 184 7.38 13.82 25.13
N GLU A 185 8.70 13.88 24.95
CA GLU A 185 9.34 14.76 23.97
C GLU A 185 9.73 14.08 22.64
N LYS A 186 9.87 12.75 22.59
CA LYS A 186 10.54 12.08 21.44
C LYS A 186 9.72 11.03 20.69
N LEU A 187 8.63 10.56 21.27
CA LEU A 187 7.65 9.75 20.56
C LEU A 187 6.42 10.64 20.37
N GLU A 188 6.24 11.19 19.18
CA GLU A 188 4.92 11.63 18.74
C GLU A 188 4.02 10.38 18.63
N CYS A 189 3.61 9.77 19.75
CA CYS A 189 2.43 8.90 19.78
C CYS A 189 1.27 9.84 19.48
N LYS A 190 1.02 10.14 18.19
CA LYS A 190 -0.23 10.69 17.71
C LYS A 190 -1.30 9.74 18.24
N ARG A 191 -2.04 10.24 19.22
CA ARG A 191 -3.02 9.53 20.02
C ARG A 191 -3.85 8.66 19.05
N ALA A 192 -3.82 7.33 19.22
CA ALA A 192 -4.70 6.47 18.44
C ALA A 192 -6.15 6.95 18.67
N PRO A 193 -6.96 7.12 17.60
CA PRO A 193 -8.37 7.47 17.79
C PRO A 193 -9.01 6.39 18.66
N ARG A 194 -9.78 6.85 19.66
CA ARG A 194 -10.50 6.01 20.61
C ARG A 194 -11.48 5.10 19.88
#